data_AF-H1CZP9-F1
#
_entry.id   AF-H1CZP9-F1
#
_cell.length_a   1.000
_cell.length_b   1.000
_cell.length_c   1.000
_cell.angle_alpha   90.00
_cell.angle_beta   90.00
_cell.angle_gamma   90.00
#
_symmetry.space_group_name_H-M   'P 1'
#
loop_
_entity.id
_entity.type
_entity.pdbx_description
1 polymer ?
#
loop_
_entity_poly.entity_id
_entity_poly.type
_entity_poly.pdbx_seq_one_letter_code
_entity_poly.pdbx_strand_id
1 'polypeptide(L)'
;MQKVGILNSSIAKVLADLGHTDKICVGDCGLPVPAGVQKIDLALRLGEPPFIEVIKEMAKYMQIEKIYLAPETKIQNPAQWKALQEVFPESEVEWVMLESHEELKAWEKDCKAVIRTGEITPFSNVILQSGVIF
;
A
#
# COMPACT_ATOMS: atom_id res chain seq x y z
N MET A 1 -21.03 -1.75 14.95
CA MET A 1 -20.59 -0.98 13.77
C MET A 1 -19.55 0.02 14.20
N GLN A 2 -18.46 0.16 13.45
CA GLN A 2 -17.34 1.04 13.78
C GLN A 2 -17.72 2.51 13.55
N LYS A 3 -17.46 3.38 14.55
CA LYS A 3 -17.73 4.83 14.46
C LYS A 3 -16.55 5.63 13.88
N VAL A 4 -15.33 5.19 14.16
CA VAL A 4 -14.07 5.83 13.75
C VAL A 4 -13.10 4.73 13.32
N GLY A 5 -12.35 5.00 12.24
CA GLY A 5 -11.43 4.05 11.63
C GLY A 5 -11.97 3.46 10.33
N ILE A 6 -11.14 2.67 9.66
CA ILE A 6 -11.48 2.06 8.38
C ILE A 6 -12.60 1.03 8.54
N LEU A 7 -13.62 1.10 7.68
CA LEU A 7 -14.79 0.21 7.79
C LEU A 7 -14.52 -1.23 7.34
N ASN A 8 -13.55 -1.45 6.45
CA ASN A 8 -13.21 -2.78 6.01
C ASN A 8 -12.64 -3.57 7.20
N SER A 9 -13.38 -4.58 7.65
CA SER A 9 -13.03 -5.31 8.87
C SER A 9 -11.72 -6.08 8.78
N SER A 10 -11.29 -6.50 7.58
CA SER A 10 -10.00 -7.17 7.38
C SER A 10 -8.84 -6.18 7.47
N ILE A 11 -8.96 -5.00 6.86
CA ILE A 11 -7.93 -3.96 6.97
C ILE A 11 -7.87 -3.44 8.40
N ALA A 12 -9.02 -3.20 9.04
CA ALA A 12 -9.09 -2.72 10.41
C ALA A 12 -8.36 -3.65 11.40
N LYS A 13 -8.49 -4.97 11.23
CA LYS A 13 -7.76 -5.96 12.04
C LYS A 13 -6.26 -5.87 11.82
N VAL A 14 -5.81 -5.84 10.56
CA VAL A 14 -4.37 -5.74 10.25
C VAL A 14 -3.79 -4.45 10.83
N LEU A 15 -4.46 -3.30 10.65
CA LEU A 15 -4.00 -2.02 11.19
C LEU A 15 -3.91 -2.04 12.73
N ALA A 16 -4.86 -2.69 13.41
CA ALA A 16 -4.85 -2.80 14.86
C ALA A 16 -3.69 -3.66 15.41
N ASP A 17 -3.18 -4.60 14.59
CA ASP A 17 -2.09 -5.51 14.96
C ASP A 17 -0.70 -5.00 14.53
N LEU A 18 -0.61 -3.84 13.85
CA LEU A 18 0.67 -3.29 13.41
C LEU A 18 1.56 -2.85 14.59
N GLY A 19 2.78 -3.37 14.62
CA GLY A 19 3.89 -2.81 15.40
C GLY A 19 4.71 -1.80 14.60
N HIS A 20 5.71 -1.20 15.25
CA HIS A 20 6.71 -0.36 14.57
C HIS A 20 7.47 -1.21 13.54
N THR A 21 7.73 -0.65 12.35
CA THR A 21 8.43 -1.26 11.20
C THR A 21 7.68 -2.36 10.45
N ASP A 22 6.50 -2.76 10.91
CA ASP A 22 5.64 -3.70 10.19
C ASP A 22 5.19 -3.10 8.86
N LYS A 23 4.96 -3.98 7.87
CA LYS A 23 4.71 -3.59 6.48
C LYS A 23 3.36 -4.07 5.99
N ILE A 24 2.70 -3.26 5.16
CA ILE A 24 1.54 -3.67 4.37
C ILE A 24 1.83 -3.31 2.92
N CYS A 25 1.62 -4.26 2.02
CA CYS A 25 1.64 -3.99 0.59
C CYS A 25 0.23 -3.64 0.11
N VAL A 26 0.11 -2.61 -0.71
CA VAL A 26 -1.11 -2.29 -1.46
C VAL A 26 -0.76 -2.32 -2.94
N GLY A 27 -1.58 -2.98 -3.75
CA GLY A 27 -1.25 -3.24 -5.14
C GLY A 27 -2.41 -3.20 -6.11
N ASP A 28 -2.05 -3.18 -7.39
CA ASP A 28 -2.96 -3.24 -8.52
C ASP A 28 -3.62 -4.62 -8.67
N CYS A 29 -4.54 -4.76 -9.62
CA CYS A 29 -5.25 -6.02 -9.80
C CYS A 29 -4.35 -7.15 -10.35
N GLY A 30 -3.15 -6.85 -10.86
CA GLY A 30 -2.20 -7.82 -11.41
C GLY A 30 -1.12 -8.29 -10.43
N LEU A 31 -0.94 -7.62 -9.28
CA LEU A 31 0.09 -7.96 -8.32
C LEU A 31 -0.12 -9.39 -7.76
N PRO A 32 0.89 -10.29 -7.83
CA PRO A 32 0.80 -11.59 -7.19
C PRO A 32 0.77 -11.45 -5.66
N VAL A 33 0.33 -12.49 -4.96
CA VAL A 33 0.41 -12.53 -3.49
C VAL A 33 1.20 -13.77 -3.09
N PRO A 34 2.33 -13.64 -2.36
CA PRO A 34 3.13 -14.79 -1.96
C PRO A 34 2.34 -15.74 -1.07
N ALA A 35 2.65 -17.04 -1.16
CA ALA A 35 2.03 -18.04 -0.30
C ALA A 35 2.34 -17.75 1.19
N GLY A 36 1.33 -17.83 2.03
CA GLY A 36 1.44 -17.56 3.48
C GLY A 36 1.21 -16.10 3.87
N VAL A 37 1.21 -15.16 2.92
CA VAL A 37 0.87 -13.76 3.19
C VAL A 37 -0.65 -13.57 3.12
N GLN A 38 -1.22 -12.84 4.07
CA GLN A 38 -2.65 -12.57 4.07
C GLN A 38 -3.05 -11.72 2.86
N LYS A 39 -3.94 -12.25 2.02
CA LYS A 39 -4.56 -11.49 0.93
C LYS A 39 -5.84 -10.81 1.41
N ILE A 40 -5.95 -9.50 1.21
CA ILE A 40 -7.20 -8.75 1.34
C ILE A 40 -7.59 -8.27 -0.06
N ASP A 41 -8.53 -8.97 -0.70
CA ASP A 41 -8.97 -8.63 -2.05
C ASP A 41 -10.16 -7.66 -2.00
N LEU A 42 -9.95 -6.43 -2.47
CA LEU A 42 -10.98 -5.41 -2.59
C LEU A 42 -11.50 -5.26 -4.02
N ALA A 43 -10.84 -5.88 -5.01
CA ALA A 43 -11.14 -5.70 -6.42
C ALA A 43 -12.56 -6.20 -6.73
N LEU A 44 -13.44 -5.28 -7.10
CA LEU A 44 -14.81 -5.60 -7.49
C LEU A 44 -14.93 -5.77 -9.00
N ARG A 45 -14.28 -4.88 -9.75
CA ARG A 45 -14.16 -4.87 -11.20
C ARG A 45 -12.94 -4.04 -11.61
N LEU A 46 -12.60 -4.06 -12.90
CA LEU A 46 -11.48 -3.28 -13.43
C LEU A 46 -11.65 -1.79 -13.09
N GLY A 47 -10.62 -1.22 -12.47
CA GLY A 47 -10.56 0.16 -11.99
C GLY A 47 -11.18 0.40 -10.61
N GLU A 48 -11.77 -0.59 -9.95
CA GLU A 48 -12.56 -0.37 -8.73
C GLU A 48 -12.30 -1.37 -7.59
N PRO A 49 -11.94 -0.90 -6.38
CA PRO A 49 -11.61 0.50 -6.05
C PRO A 49 -10.28 0.95 -6.69
N PRO A 50 -10.11 2.25 -7.02
CA PRO A 50 -8.83 2.80 -7.47
C PRO A 50 -7.77 2.66 -6.39
N PHE A 51 -6.51 2.43 -6.79
CA PHE A 51 -5.41 2.22 -5.85
C PHE A 51 -5.24 3.41 -4.91
N ILE A 52 -5.24 4.64 -5.45
CA ILE A 52 -4.98 5.83 -4.65
C ILE A 52 -6.06 6.10 -3.60
N GLU A 53 -7.32 5.73 -3.87
CA GLU A 53 -8.41 5.94 -2.91
C GLU A 53 -8.28 4.99 -1.72
N VAL A 54 -7.82 3.77 -1.94
CA VAL A 54 -7.46 2.83 -0.85
C VAL A 54 -6.31 3.38 -0.03
N ILE A 55 -5.26 3.89 -0.68
CA ILE A 55 -4.10 4.50 -0.02
C ILE A 55 -4.50 5.70 0.85
N LYS A 56 -5.26 6.65 0.30
CA LYS A 56 -5.75 7.83 1.02
C LYS A 56 -6.56 7.45 2.26
N GLU A 57 -7.41 6.42 2.15
CA GLU A 57 -8.22 5.98 3.28
C GLU A 57 -7.37 5.31 4.36
N MET A 58 -6.39 4.50 3.97
CA MET A 58 -5.45 3.88 4.92
C MET A 58 -4.57 4.91 5.63
N ALA A 59 -4.07 5.91 4.90
CA ALA A 59 -3.20 6.96 5.45
C ALA A 59 -3.86 7.79 6.56
N LYS A 60 -5.20 7.81 6.65
CA LYS A 60 -5.93 8.45 7.76
C LYS A 60 -5.77 7.71 9.09
N TYR A 61 -5.48 6.42 9.05
CA TYR A 61 -5.55 5.52 10.21
C TYR A 61 -4.29 4.69 10.46
N MET A 62 -3.34 4.73 9.53
CA MET A 62 -2.03 4.11 9.67
C MET A 62 -0.97 5.20 9.86
N GLN A 63 -0.17 5.10 10.92
CA GLN A 63 1.03 5.92 11.07
C GLN A 63 2.09 5.38 10.11
N ILE A 64 2.46 6.14 9.09
CA ILE A 64 3.39 5.70 8.03
C ILE A 64 4.67 6.51 8.16
N GLU A 65 5.81 5.83 8.32
CA GLU A 65 7.13 6.49 8.37
C GLU A 65 7.90 6.36 7.05
N LYS A 66 7.69 5.26 6.31
CA LYS A 66 8.35 5.01 5.03
C LYS A 66 7.39 4.41 4.03
N ILE A 67 7.62 4.72 2.77
CA ILE A 67 7.05 4.00 1.64
C ILE A 67 8.13 3.45 0.73
N TYR A 68 7.93 2.22 0.24
CA TYR A 68 8.82 1.58 -0.72
C TYR A 68 8.15 1.46 -2.07
N LEU A 69 8.86 1.88 -3.10
CA LEU A 69 8.36 1.95 -4.47
C LEU A 69 9.39 1.39 -5.45
N ALA A 70 8.89 0.79 -6.53
CA ALA A 70 9.71 0.42 -7.67
C ALA A 70 9.94 1.64 -8.58
N PRO A 71 11.15 1.82 -9.16
CA PRO A 71 11.49 2.97 -10.03
C PRO A 71 10.59 3.08 -11.26
N GLU A 72 10.05 1.96 -11.72
CA GLU A 72 9.07 1.87 -12.81
C GLU A 72 7.82 2.69 -12.53
N THR A 73 7.40 2.84 -11.27
CA THR A 73 6.24 3.67 -10.89
C THR A 73 6.42 5.11 -11.38
N LYS A 74 7.62 5.70 -11.17
CA LYS A 74 7.92 7.07 -11.56
C LYS A 74 7.95 7.26 -13.07
N ILE A 75 8.48 6.27 -13.80
CA ILE A 75 8.75 6.36 -15.24
C ILE A 75 7.51 5.98 -16.06
N GLN A 76 6.82 4.91 -15.66
CA GLN A 76 5.74 4.28 -16.42
C GLN A 76 4.36 4.63 -15.87
N ASN A 77 4.28 5.17 -14.65
CA ASN A 77 3.02 5.64 -14.07
C ASN A 77 3.17 7.01 -13.35
N PRO A 78 3.58 8.07 -14.08
CA PRO A 78 3.83 9.38 -13.50
C PRO A 78 2.60 10.02 -12.84
N ALA A 79 1.39 9.64 -13.28
CA ALA A 79 0.15 10.09 -12.65
C ALA A 79 0.02 9.50 -11.23
N GLN A 80 0.24 8.20 -11.08
CA GLN A 80 0.20 7.54 -9.77
C GLN A 80 1.33 8.00 -8.86
N TRP A 81 2.53 8.21 -9.42
CA TRP A 81 3.66 8.80 -8.71
C TRP A 81 3.29 10.16 -8.10
N LYS A 82 2.73 11.07 -8.92
CA LYS A 82 2.29 12.38 -8.45
C LYS A 82 1.21 12.28 -7.39
N ALA A 83 0.23 11.40 -7.57
CA ALA A 83 -0.83 11.19 -6.61
C ALA A 83 -0.31 10.67 -5.25
N LEU A 84 0.72 9.81 -5.26
CA LEU A 84 1.41 9.37 -4.05
C LEU A 84 2.16 10.52 -3.38
N GLN A 85 2.80 11.42 -4.14
CA GLN A 85 3.47 12.61 -3.58
C GLN A 85 2.49 13.57 -2.88
N GLU A 86 1.25 13.64 -3.36
CA GLU A 86 0.19 14.42 -2.73
C GLU A 86 -0.30 13.79 -1.40
N VAL A 87 -0.28 12.46 -1.29
CA VAL A 87 -0.67 11.75 -0.06
C VAL A 87 0.49 11.67 0.95
N PHE A 88 1.72 11.52 0.45
CA PHE A 88 2.93 11.32 1.24
C PHE A 88 3.99 12.36 0.87
N PRO A 89 3.88 13.60 1.39
CA PRO A 89 4.92 14.61 1.20
C PRO A 89 6.28 14.09 1.69
N GLU A 90 7.34 14.24 0.89
CA GLU A 90 8.71 13.78 1.24
C GLU A 90 9.27 14.44 2.51
N SER A 91 8.66 15.53 2.99
CA SER A 91 8.99 16.16 4.27
C SER A 91 8.45 15.43 5.49
N GLU A 92 7.48 14.53 5.31
CA GLU A 92 6.76 13.85 6.38
C GLU A 92 6.98 12.33 6.35
N VAL A 93 7.19 11.77 5.15
CA VAL A 93 7.36 10.33 4.92
C VAL A 93 8.62 10.11 4.11
N GLU A 94 9.46 9.15 4.53
CA GLU A 94 10.67 8.78 3.77
C GLU A 94 10.30 7.89 2.57
N TRP A 95 10.73 8.31 1.39
CA TRP A 95 10.55 7.56 0.15
C TRP A 95 11.78 6.72 -0.13
N VAL A 96 11.61 5.40 -0.20
CA VAL A 96 12.67 4.46 -0.52
C VAL A 96 12.41 3.86 -1.89
N MET A 97 13.32 4.13 -2.82
CA MET A 97 13.30 3.50 -4.14
C MET A 97 14.03 2.16 -4.07
N LEU A 98 13.32 1.08 -4.36
CA LEU A 98 13.89 -0.25 -4.53
C LEU A 98 14.64 -0.33 -5.87
N GLU A 99 15.40 -1.40 -6.09
CA GLU A 99 16.14 -1.61 -7.33
C GLU A 99 15.21 -1.93 -8.50
N SER A 100 14.08 -2.60 -8.25
CA SER A 100 13.14 -3.02 -9.29
C SER A 100 11.75 -3.38 -8.76
N HIS A 101 10.80 -3.56 -9.68
CA HIS A 101 9.50 -4.14 -9.36
C HIS A 101 9.58 -5.60 -8.86
N GLU A 102 10.56 -6.38 -9.31
CA GLU A 102 10.77 -7.74 -8.81
C GLU A 102 11.27 -7.75 -7.37
N GLU A 103 12.10 -6.77 -6.97
CA GLU A 103 12.48 -6.61 -5.57
C GLU A 103 11.28 -6.24 -4.71
N LEU A 104 10.40 -5.35 -5.18
CA LEU A 104 9.16 -5.02 -4.47
C LEU A 104 8.32 -6.28 -4.22
N LYS A 105 8.15 -7.15 -5.23
CA LYS A 105 7.45 -8.43 -5.07
C LYS A 105 8.14 -9.33 -4.05
N ALA A 106 9.48 -9.37 -4.04
CA ALA A 106 10.22 -10.16 -3.08
C ALA A 106 10.00 -9.71 -1.63
N TRP A 107 9.73 -8.42 -1.39
CA TRP A 107 9.43 -7.86 -0.08
C TRP A 107 7.97 -8.07 0.38
N GLU A 108 7.06 -8.46 -0.52
CA GLU A 108 5.67 -8.80 -0.16
C GLU A 108 5.60 -9.93 0.88
N LYS A 109 6.57 -10.85 0.87
CA LYS A 109 6.66 -11.97 1.83
C LYS A 109 6.83 -11.49 3.28
N ASP A 110 7.39 -10.29 3.45
CA ASP A 110 7.67 -9.68 4.75
C ASP A 110 6.53 -8.73 5.19
N CYS A 111 5.48 -8.60 4.38
CA CYS A 111 4.29 -7.81 4.69
C CYS A 111 3.29 -8.63 5.54
N LYS A 112 2.60 -7.95 6.45
CA LYS A 112 1.49 -8.53 7.23
C LYS A 112 0.30 -8.88 6.36
N ALA A 113 0.07 -8.08 5.32
CA ALA A 113 -0.96 -8.33 4.32
C ALA A 113 -0.58 -7.69 2.99
N VAL A 114 -1.14 -8.25 1.91
CA VAL A 114 -1.23 -7.62 0.59
C VAL A 114 -2.70 -7.25 0.34
N ILE A 115 -2.95 -5.97 0.16
CA ILE A 115 -4.27 -5.42 -0.17
C ILE A 115 -4.33 -5.23 -1.69
N ARG A 116 -5.11 -6.08 -2.35
CA ARG A 116 -5.30 -6.02 -3.80
C ARG A 116 -6.46 -5.10 -4.14
N THR A 117 -6.20 -4.12 -4.99
CA THR A 117 -7.18 -3.14 -5.46
C THR A 117 -7.70 -3.51 -6.86
N GLY A 118 -8.69 -2.76 -7.35
CA GLY A 118 -9.16 -2.91 -8.73
C GLY A 118 -8.29 -2.17 -9.75
N GLU A 119 -7.24 -1.48 -9.32
CA GLU A 119 -6.42 -0.61 -10.18
C GLU A 119 -5.86 -1.35 -11.40
N ILE A 120 -5.87 -0.66 -12.54
CA ILE A 120 -5.47 -1.21 -13.85
C ILE A 120 -4.31 -0.45 -14.48
N THR A 121 -3.78 0.55 -13.79
CA THR A 121 -2.57 1.26 -14.22
C THR A 121 -1.31 0.50 -13.80
N PRO A 122 -0.25 0.51 -14.63
CA PRO A 122 0.94 -0.30 -14.38
C PRO A 122 1.71 0.19 -13.15
N PHE A 123 2.33 -0.73 -12.41
CA PHE A 123 3.18 -0.43 -11.26
C PHE A 123 2.47 0.38 -10.15
N SER A 124 1.15 0.24 -10.01
CA SER A 124 0.40 0.86 -8.92
C SER A 124 0.50 0.00 -7.66
N ASN A 125 1.72 -0.10 -7.13
CA ASN A 125 2.08 -0.94 -6.00
C ASN A 125 3.00 -0.18 -5.06
N VAL A 126 2.73 -0.25 -3.76
CA VAL A 126 3.54 0.39 -2.71
C VAL A 126 3.56 -0.49 -1.48
N ILE A 127 4.70 -0.51 -0.78
CA ILE A 127 4.79 -1.06 0.57
C ILE A 127 4.81 0.09 1.56
N LEU A 128 3.86 0.11 2.48
CA LEU A 128 3.76 1.08 3.57
C LEU A 128 4.39 0.48 4.82
N GLN A 129 5.36 1.18 5.42
CA GLN A 129 5.96 0.78 6.69
C GLN A 129 5.41 1.63 7.84
N SER A 130 4.95 0.92 8.87
CA SER A 130 4.37 1.48 10.09
C SER A 130 5.41 2.22 10.92
N GLY A 131 5.07 3.43 11.34
CA GLY A 131 5.86 4.27 12.24
C GLY A 131 5.41 4.19 13.70
N VAL A 132 5.90 5.12 14.52
CA VAL A 132 5.46 5.33 15.91
C VAL A 132 4.70 6.64 16.06
N ILE A 133 3.80 6.71 17.04
CA ILE A 133 2.95 7.88 17.32
C ILE A 133 3.43 8.72 18.52
N PHE A 134 4.64 8.47 19.03
CA PHE A 134 5.24 9.12 20.19
C PHE A 134 6.74 9.39 19.99
#